data_AF-A0AAN6KMF2-F1
#
_entry.id   AF-A0AAN6KMF2-F1
#
_cell.length_a   1.000
_cell.length_b   1.000
_cell.length_c   1.000
_cell.angle_alpha   90.00
_cell.angle_beta   90.00
_cell.angle_gamma   90.00
#
_symmetry.space_group_name_H-M   'P 1'
#
loop_
_entity.id
_entity.type
_entity.pdbx_description
1 polymer ?
#
loop_
_entity_poly.entity_id
_entity_poly.type
_entity_poly.pdbx_seq_one_letter_code
_entity_poly.pdbx_strand_id
1 'polypeptide(L)'
;MLCTTLRRRASFSSVVLALTTTAGLSLRESRLETHDIAIPLGAILDPTTGIATTTQHLRYLLLAPSSVDQRQIGVTLNRIQHFASLTGGQDLAIVFLLQPPPATTIIPAKQLLDDASNCSKSSSDGMYAYTSLQAALTDRSDIPYIPILPLATLSTLPDLLKRDASSRARSPPKAISKLPRSLNLLRLCTANPPMPQQTAYMLSDLFPNLRDLAMACTNISSAPGSSSPSARAAASLLSSQDTEMFGMSTQASYAGGYGKLKRLRDLVGEQQCMDVVDFWREEWTAD
;
A
#
# COMPACT_ATOMS: atom_id res chain seq x y z
N MET A 1 -15.98 9.06 19.52
CA MET A 1 -17.16 8.59 18.76
C MET A 1 -16.81 7.31 18.02
N LEU A 2 -17.76 6.39 17.91
CA LEU A 2 -17.63 5.10 17.23
C LEU A 2 -18.75 4.96 16.18
N CYS A 3 -18.45 4.50 14.98
CA CYS A 3 -19.47 4.33 13.95
C CYS A 3 -20.44 3.19 14.28
N THR A 4 -21.74 3.44 14.22
CA THR A 4 -22.80 2.44 14.46
C THR A 4 -22.75 1.25 13.49
N THR A 5 -22.23 1.44 12.27
CA THR A 5 -22.12 0.37 11.28
C THR A 5 -21.05 -0.66 11.63
N LEU A 6 -20.13 -0.35 12.55
CA LEU A 6 -19.02 -1.24 12.92
C LEU A 6 -19.52 -2.58 13.47
N ARG A 7 -20.65 -2.58 14.20
CA ARG A 7 -21.29 -3.80 14.72
C ARG A 7 -21.69 -4.78 13.63
N ARG A 8 -21.99 -4.29 12.42
CA ARG A 8 -22.42 -5.10 11.27
C ARG A 8 -21.23 -5.74 10.54
N ARG A 9 -20.01 -5.25 10.77
CA ARG A 9 -18.79 -5.76 10.13
C ARG A 9 -18.28 -6.94 10.92
N ALA A 10 -18.38 -8.15 10.36
CA ALA A 10 -17.97 -9.39 11.04
C ALA A 10 -16.52 -9.32 11.58
N SER A 11 -15.61 -8.69 10.84
CA SER A 11 -14.20 -8.53 11.24
C SER A 11 -13.98 -7.59 12.43
N PHE A 12 -14.97 -6.81 12.88
CA PHE A 12 -14.80 -5.83 13.96
C PHE A 12 -15.94 -5.85 15.00
N SER A 13 -16.96 -6.68 14.83
CA SER A 13 -18.14 -6.68 15.70
C SER A 13 -17.79 -6.98 17.17
N SER A 14 -16.84 -7.88 17.41
CA SER A 14 -16.40 -8.29 18.76
C SER A 14 -15.68 -7.19 19.54
N VAL A 15 -15.05 -6.23 18.86
CA VAL A 15 -14.26 -5.17 19.52
C VAL A 15 -15.10 -3.99 19.98
N VAL A 16 -16.34 -3.86 19.47
CA VAL A 16 -17.23 -2.73 19.78
C VAL A 16 -17.46 -2.63 21.29
N LEU A 17 -17.74 -3.76 21.95
CA LEU A 17 -17.94 -3.77 23.41
C LEU A 17 -16.70 -3.24 24.12
N ALA A 18 -15.52 -3.77 23.79
CA ALA A 18 -14.26 -3.32 24.37
C ALA A 18 -14.01 -1.82 24.16
N LEU A 19 -14.29 -1.27 22.97
CA LEU A 19 -14.11 0.16 22.69
C LEU A 19 -15.06 1.07 23.49
N THR A 20 -16.27 0.58 23.81
CA THR A 20 -17.26 1.33 24.60
C THR A 20 -17.01 1.24 26.10
N THR A 21 -16.49 0.11 26.61
CA THR A 21 -16.31 -0.15 28.05
C THR A 21 -14.90 0.17 28.55
N THR A 22 -13.89 0.20 27.69
CA THR A 22 -12.49 0.41 28.09
C THR A 22 -12.29 1.81 28.70
N ALA A 23 -11.77 1.82 29.92
CA ALA A 23 -11.39 3.04 30.64
C ALA A 23 -10.39 3.87 29.80
N GLY A 24 -10.69 5.16 29.61
CA GLY A 24 -9.85 6.11 28.88
C GLY A 24 -10.17 6.32 27.40
N LEU A 25 -11.05 5.50 26.79
CA LEU A 25 -11.60 5.77 25.45
C LEU A 25 -13.11 6.02 25.49
N SER A 26 -13.86 5.23 26.27
CA SER A 26 -15.31 5.35 26.54
C SER A 26 -16.11 5.89 25.35
N LEU A 27 -15.86 5.32 24.17
CA LEU A 27 -16.38 5.87 22.92
C LEU A 27 -17.89 5.68 22.87
N ARG A 28 -18.62 6.75 22.60
CA ARG A 28 -20.06 6.69 22.30
C ARG A 28 -20.29 6.38 20.83
N GLU A 29 -21.25 5.52 20.57
CA GLU A 29 -21.70 5.25 19.21
C GLU A 29 -22.38 6.48 18.61
N SER A 30 -22.07 6.76 17.35
CA SER A 30 -22.61 7.85 16.56
C SER A 30 -22.69 7.43 15.10
N ARG A 31 -23.52 8.12 14.33
CA ARG A 31 -23.58 7.94 12.88
C ARG A 31 -22.43 8.71 12.25
N LEU A 32 -21.36 8.00 11.91
CA LEU A 32 -20.20 8.53 11.21
C LEU A 32 -20.25 8.03 9.76
N GLU A 33 -20.30 8.94 8.80
CA GLU A 33 -20.45 8.56 7.38
C GLU A 33 -19.11 8.25 6.72
N THR A 34 -18.05 8.93 7.16
CA THR A 34 -16.78 8.95 6.44
C THR A 34 -15.65 8.16 7.11
N HIS A 35 -15.78 7.87 8.41
CA HIS A 35 -14.74 7.21 9.22
C HIS A 35 -15.37 6.32 10.29
N ASP A 36 -14.56 5.43 10.87
CA ASP A 36 -15.05 4.41 11.80
C ASP A 36 -14.91 4.84 13.27
N ILE A 37 -13.86 5.58 13.61
CA ILE A 37 -13.60 6.04 14.99
C ILE A 37 -13.10 7.48 14.98
N ALA A 38 -13.56 8.31 15.92
CA ALA A 38 -13.00 9.63 16.19
C ALA A 38 -12.65 9.79 17.68
N ILE A 39 -11.43 10.21 17.97
CA ILE A 39 -10.90 10.46 19.32
C ILE A 39 -10.55 11.96 19.41
N PRO A 40 -11.05 12.70 20.41
CA PRO A 40 -10.69 14.10 20.58
C PRO A 40 -9.20 14.23 20.99
N LEU A 41 -8.46 15.15 20.35
CA LEU A 41 -7.01 15.36 20.60
C LEU A 41 -6.70 16.46 21.63
N GLY A 42 -7.73 17.00 22.26
CA GLY A 42 -7.61 18.06 23.26
C GLY A 42 -8.82 18.98 23.20
N ALA A 43 -9.13 19.61 24.32
CA ALA A 43 -10.16 20.64 24.37
C ALA A 43 -9.46 21.99 24.46
N ILE A 44 -9.76 22.89 23.52
CA ILE A 44 -9.34 24.28 23.62
C ILE A 44 -10.40 24.98 24.46
N LEU A 45 -9.98 25.54 25.58
CA LEU A 45 -10.83 26.43 26.36
C LEU A 45 -11.07 27.68 25.52
N ASP A 46 -12.32 27.93 25.17
CA ASP A 46 -12.69 29.20 24.57
C ASP A 46 -12.43 30.30 25.61
N PRO A 47 -11.52 31.26 25.34
CA PRO A 47 -11.14 32.29 26.29
C PRO A 47 -12.30 33.23 26.64
N THR A 48 -13.37 33.25 25.85
CA THR A 48 -14.52 34.14 26.05
C THR A 48 -15.66 33.50 26.84
N THR A 49 -15.90 32.20 26.65
CA THR A 49 -17.02 31.49 27.31
C THR A 49 -16.57 30.56 28.43
N GLY A 50 -15.26 30.25 28.53
CA GLY A 50 -14.73 29.25 29.47
C GLY A 50 -15.18 27.82 29.14
N ILE A 51 -15.88 27.62 28.02
CA ILE A 51 -16.36 26.30 27.59
C ILE A 51 -15.24 25.63 26.81
N ALA A 52 -14.87 24.43 27.25
CA ALA A 52 -13.90 23.61 26.56
C ALA A 52 -14.52 23.06 25.27
N THR A 53 -14.08 23.55 24.11
CA THR A 53 -14.51 23.04 22.79
C THR A 53 -13.42 22.16 22.20
N THR A 54 -13.78 20.94 21.83
CA THR A 54 -12.85 20.03 21.14
C THR A 54 -12.87 20.33 19.65
N THR A 55 -11.90 21.10 19.17
CA THR A 55 -11.81 21.47 17.75
C THR A 55 -11.11 20.38 16.93
N GLN A 56 -10.19 19.63 17.54
CA GLN A 56 -9.37 18.63 16.87
C GLN A 56 -9.76 17.20 17.25
N HIS A 57 -9.92 16.37 16.22
CA HIS A 57 -10.27 14.96 16.36
C HIS A 57 -9.32 14.13 15.51
N LEU A 58 -8.69 13.13 16.14
CA LEU A 58 -8.00 12.06 15.46
C LEU A 58 -9.01 11.06 14.94
N ARG A 59 -9.06 10.87 13.62
CA ARG A 59 -10.02 10.01 12.96
C ARG A 59 -9.32 8.76 12.44
N TYR A 60 -10.01 7.63 12.55
CA TYR A 60 -9.51 6.35 12.10
C TYR A 60 -10.47 5.68 11.14
N LEU A 61 -9.90 5.07 10.11
CA LEU A 61 -10.56 4.17 9.20
C LEU A 61 -10.09 2.74 9.49
N LEU A 62 -11.02 1.82 9.78
CA LEU A 62 -10.68 0.42 10.04
C LEU A 62 -10.83 -0.39 8.75
N LEU A 63 -9.79 -1.10 8.35
CA LEU A 63 -9.75 -1.98 7.18
C LEU A 63 -9.34 -3.40 7.59
N ALA A 64 -9.82 -4.38 6.85
CA ALA A 64 -9.47 -5.80 7.00
C ALA A 64 -9.08 -6.36 5.63
N PRO A 65 -8.55 -7.60 5.54
CA PRO A 65 -8.11 -8.16 4.26
C PRO A 65 -9.21 -8.18 3.21
N SER A 66 -10.46 -8.47 3.61
CA SER A 66 -11.65 -8.42 2.77
C SER A 66 -11.96 -7.04 2.15
N SER A 67 -11.36 -5.97 2.65
CA SER A 67 -11.47 -4.62 2.07
C SER A 67 -10.53 -4.41 0.88
N VAL A 68 -9.53 -5.28 0.72
CA VAL A 68 -8.49 -5.19 -0.32
C VAL A 68 -8.67 -6.25 -1.41
N ASP A 69 -9.70 -7.10 -1.29
CA ASP A 69 -10.09 -8.05 -2.34
C ASP A 69 -10.19 -7.35 -3.70
N GLN A 70 -9.80 -8.04 -4.77
CA GLN A 70 -9.74 -7.50 -6.14
C GLN A 70 -11.05 -6.79 -6.58
N ARG A 71 -12.20 -7.21 -6.03
CA ARG A 71 -13.52 -6.63 -6.32
C ARG A 71 -13.83 -5.37 -5.51
N GLN A 72 -13.20 -5.19 -4.34
CA GLN A 72 -13.49 -4.13 -3.37
C GLN A 72 -12.43 -3.03 -3.32
N ILE A 73 -11.20 -3.31 -3.78
CA ILE A 73 -10.07 -2.38 -3.67
C ILE A 73 -10.39 -0.99 -4.25
N GLY A 74 -11.08 -0.90 -5.39
CA GLY A 74 -11.47 0.39 -5.97
C GLY A 74 -12.43 1.20 -5.08
N VAL A 75 -13.40 0.54 -4.46
CA VAL A 75 -14.33 1.17 -3.51
C VAL A 75 -13.59 1.61 -2.24
N THR A 76 -12.67 0.78 -1.76
CA THR A 76 -11.82 1.09 -0.61
C THR A 76 -10.93 2.30 -0.87
N LEU A 77 -10.29 2.38 -2.03
CA LEU A 77 -9.48 3.55 -2.41
C LEU A 77 -10.31 4.83 -2.50
N ASN A 78 -11.50 4.79 -3.10
CA ASN A 78 -12.41 5.95 -3.12
C ASN A 78 -12.83 6.37 -1.71
N ARG A 79 -13.07 5.40 -0.82
CA ARG A 79 -13.37 5.67 0.60
C ARG A 79 -12.18 6.30 1.31
N ILE A 80 -10.96 5.84 1.06
CA ILE A 80 -9.73 6.43 1.60
C ILE A 80 -9.53 7.85 1.09
N GLN A 81 -9.77 8.10 -0.21
CA GLN A 81 -9.69 9.44 -0.79
C GLN A 81 -10.70 10.39 -0.14
N HIS A 82 -11.95 9.97 0.03
CA HIS A 82 -12.94 10.79 0.72
C HIS A 82 -12.57 11.01 2.19
N PHE A 83 -12.08 9.97 2.88
CA PHE A 83 -11.57 10.09 4.24
C PHE A 83 -10.44 11.12 4.33
N ALA A 84 -9.49 11.11 3.38
CA ALA A 84 -8.41 12.07 3.27
C ALA A 84 -8.89 13.52 3.11
N SER A 85 -9.95 13.71 2.31
CA SER A 85 -10.49 15.04 1.99
C SER A 85 -11.08 15.79 3.19
N LEU A 86 -11.43 15.09 4.28
CA LEU A 86 -12.06 15.69 5.47
C LEU A 86 -11.19 16.73 6.16
N THR A 87 -9.89 16.51 6.17
CA THR A 87 -8.90 17.31 6.91
C THR A 87 -7.65 17.56 6.08
N GLY A 88 -7.71 17.31 4.76
CA GLY A 88 -6.54 17.39 3.88
C GLY A 88 -5.42 16.44 4.28
N GLY A 89 -5.75 15.28 4.86
CA GLY A 89 -4.77 14.28 5.33
C GLY A 89 -4.27 14.47 6.77
N GLN A 90 -4.70 15.51 7.49
CA GLN A 90 -4.27 15.77 8.87
C GLN A 90 -5.13 15.03 9.91
N ASP A 91 -4.52 14.59 11.01
CA ASP A 91 -5.23 13.89 12.09
C ASP A 91 -6.03 12.66 11.62
N LEU A 92 -5.50 11.97 10.62
CA LEU A 92 -6.06 10.73 10.06
C LEU A 92 -5.08 9.57 10.28
N ALA A 93 -5.63 8.39 10.50
CA ALA A 93 -4.89 7.13 10.42
C ALA A 93 -5.79 6.01 9.88
N ILE A 94 -5.20 5.03 9.21
CA ILE A 94 -5.87 3.79 8.82
C ILE A 94 -5.39 2.71 9.77
N VAL A 95 -6.29 1.94 10.37
CA VAL A 95 -5.92 0.74 11.13
C VAL A 95 -6.25 -0.47 10.28
N PHE A 96 -5.24 -1.30 10.00
CA PHE A 96 -5.39 -2.47 9.14
C PHE A 96 -5.26 -3.75 9.96
N LEU A 97 -6.33 -4.55 10.00
CA LEU A 97 -6.35 -5.83 10.70
C LEU A 97 -5.61 -6.90 9.90
N LEU A 98 -4.53 -7.43 10.46
CA LEU A 98 -3.73 -8.48 9.84
C LEU A 98 -4.34 -9.87 10.05
N GLN A 99 -4.84 -10.16 11.25
CA GLN A 99 -5.47 -11.45 11.55
C GLN A 99 -6.95 -11.24 11.85
N PRO A 100 -7.83 -11.33 10.85
CA PRO A 100 -9.26 -11.30 11.10
C PRO A 100 -9.67 -12.52 11.94
N PRO A 101 -10.66 -12.37 12.85
CA PRO A 101 -11.19 -13.49 13.59
C PRO A 101 -11.74 -14.53 12.61
N PRO A 102 -11.59 -15.83 12.89
CA PRO A 102 -12.09 -16.88 12.02
C PRO A 102 -13.59 -16.66 11.80
N ALA A 103 -14.00 -16.59 10.54
CA ALA A 103 -15.40 -16.36 10.20
C ALA A 103 -16.22 -17.48 10.82
N THR A 104 -17.11 -17.15 11.76
CA THR A 104 -18.08 -18.09 12.35
C THR A 104 -19.22 -18.40 11.37
N THR A 105 -18.93 -18.42 10.07
CA THR A 105 -19.80 -19.00 9.07
C THR A 105 -19.82 -20.50 9.31
N ILE A 106 -21.01 -21.05 9.58
CA ILE A 106 -21.26 -22.48 9.63
C ILE A 106 -20.84 -23.04 8.27
N ILE A 107 -19.66 -23.64 8.19
CA ILE A 107 -19.14 -24.23 6.96
C ILE A 107 -19.96 -25.51 6.71
N PRO A 108 -20.66 -25.65 5.57
CA PRO A 108 -21.33 -26.89 5.24
C PRO A 108 -20.31 -28.03 5.16
N ALA A 109 -20.64 -29.20 5.71
CA ALA A 109 -19.71 -30.33 5.89
C ALA A 109 -18.95 -30.78 4.61
N LYS A 110 -19.45 -30.42 3.42
CA LYS A 110 -18.75 -30.65 2.15
C LYS A 110 -17.47 -29.82 1.97
N GLN A 111 -17.40 -28.60 2.51
CA GLN A 111 -16.23 -27.71 2.39
C GLN A 111 -15.11 -28.05 3.38
N LEU A 112 -15.44 -28.69 4.52
CA LEU A 112 -14.44 -29.11 5.52
C LEU A 112 -13.48 -30.19 4.99
N LEU A 113 -13.90 -30.98 4.00
CA LEU A 113 -13.06 -32.00 3.36
C LEU A 113 -12.02 -31.40 2.41
N ASP A 114 -12.33 -30.27 1.77
CA ASP A 114 -11.37 -29.56 0.90
C ASP A 114 -10.39 -28.69 1.71
N ASP A 115 -10.85 -28.10 2.81
CA ASP A 115 -10.04 -27.21 3.66
C ASP A 115 -9.01 -27.93 4.55
N ALA A 116 -9.21 -29.23 4.85
CA ALA A 116 -8.24 -30.03 5.59
C ALA A 116 -6.88 -30.15 4.85
N SER A 117 -6.87 -29.96 3.52
CA SER A 117 -5.65 -29.95 2.70
C SER A 117 -5.00 -28.57 2.54
N ASN A 118 -5.67 -27.48 2.96
CA ASN A 118 -5.26 -26.08 2.72
C ASN A 118 -5.06 -25.25 4.01
N CYS A 119 -4.86 -25.91 5.16
CA CYS A 119 -4.84 -25.31 6.51
C CYS A 119 -3.64 -24.37 6.82
N SER A 120 -2.86 -23.93 5.83
CA SER A 120 -1.71 -23.03 5.99
C SER A 120 -1.89 -21.63 5.39
N LYS A 121 -3.06 -21.30 4.81
CA LYS A 121 -3.25 -20.06 4.00
C LYS A 121 -3.72 -18.81 4.74
N SER A 122 -4.05 -18.86 6.05
CA SER A 122 -4.72 -17.73 6.72
C SER A 122 -3.79 -16.62 7.25
N SER A 123 -2.51 -16.91 7.53
CA SER A 123 -1.59 -15.91 8.09
C SER A 123 -0.93 -15.03 7.02
N SER A 124 -0.61 -15.60 5.86
CA SER A 124 0.03 -14.88 4.75
C SER A 124 -0.94 -13.92 4.04
N ASP A 125 -2.23 -14.21 4.06
CA ASP A 125 -3.26 -13.40 3.38
C ASP A 125 -3.38 -11.99 3.98
N GLY A 126 -3.29 -11.85 5.30
CA GLY A 126 -3.40 -10.55 5.97
C GLY A 126 -2.23 -9.61 5.67
N MET A 127 -1.00 -10.14 5.70
CA MET A 127 0.18 -9.35 5.36
C MET A 127 0.23 -9.03 3.88
N TYR A 128 -0.15 -9.97 3.02
CA TYR A 128 -0.27 -9.75 1.58
C TYR A 128 -1.31 -8.66 1.26
N ALA A 129 -2.47 -8.68 1.91
CA ALA A 129 -3.49 -7.65 1.74
C ALA A 129 -3.01 -6.28 2.24
N TYR A 130 -2.26 -6.24 3.35
CA TYR A 130 -1.65 -5.01 3.85
C TYR A 130 -0.64 -4.41 2.86
N THR A 131 0.29 -5.23 2.35
CA THR A 131 1.29 -4.77 1.38
C THR A 131 0.66 -4.40 0.04
N SER A 132 -0.36 -5.13 -0.40
CA SER A 132 -1.16 -4.80 -1.58
C SER A 132 -1.85 -3.43 -1.45
N LEU A 133 -2.44 -3.13 -0.29
CA LEU A 133 -3.02 -1.82 -0.02
C LEU A 133 -1.95 -0.71 -0.03
N GLN A 134 -0.79 -0.94 0.59
CA GLN A 134 0.32 0.02 0.58
C GLN A 134 0.80 0.31 -0.84
N ALA A 135 0.97 -0.74 -1.67
CA ALA A 135 1.34 -0.59 -3.07
C ALA A 135 0.28 0.20 -3.85
N ALA A 136 -1.00 -0.14 -3.67
CA ALA A 136 -2.11 0.54 -4.34
C ALA A 136 -2.22 2.03 -3.95
N LEU A 137 -1.93 2.39 -2.69
CA LEU A 137 -1.89 3.78 -2.25
C LEU A 137 -0.66 4.53 -2.76
N THR A 138 0.47 3.84 -2.92
CA THR A 138 1.71 4.43 -3.47
C THR A 138 1.54 4.81 -4.95
N ASP A 139 0.74 4.06 -5.70
CA ASP A 139 0.39 4.35 -7.09
C ASP A 139 -0.58 5.56 -7.23
N ARG A 140 -1.10 6.11 -6.13
CA ARG A 140 -2.14 7.17 -6.11
C ARG A 140 -1.59 8.48 -5.57
N SER A 141 -1.17 9.37 -6.48
CA SER A 141 -0.69 10.72 -6.15
C SER A 141 -1.78 11.67 -5.67
N ASP A 142 -3.05 11.36 -5.90
CA ASP A 142 -4.22 12.14 -5.48
C ASP A 142 -4.60 11.94 -4.01
N ILE A 143 -4.08 10.89 -3.37
CA ILE A 143 -4.35 10.59 -1.96
C ILE A 143 -3.13 11.07 -1.15
N PRO A 144 -3.29 12.01 -0.20
CA PRO A 144 -2.18 12.40 0.67
C PRO A 144 -1.74 11.21 1.52
N TYR A 145 -0.49 11.20 1.96
CA TYR A 145 0.03 10.15 2.82
C TYR A 145 -0.77 10.07 4.13
N ILE A 146 -1.44 8.93 4.35
CA ILE A 146 -2.12 8.60 5.61
C ILE A 146 -1.40 7.40 6.24
N PRO A 147 -0.99 7.51 7.52
CA PRO A 147 -0.30 6.40 8.18
C PRO A 147 -1.23 5.19 8.32
N ILE A 148 -0.75 4.04 7.87
CA ILE A 148 -1.41 2.75 8.04
C ILE A 148 -0.79 2.04 9.25
N LEU A 149 -1.60 1.79 10.26
CA LEU A 149 -1.22 1.15 11.51
C LEU A 149 -1.59 -0.33 11.43
N PRO A 150 -0.62 -1.24 11.34
CA PRO A 150 -0.90 -2.67 11.36
C PRO A 150 -1.42 -3.09 12.73
N LEU A 151 -2.51 -3.85 12.74
CA LEU A 151 -3.14 -4.42 13.92
C LEU A 151 -3.08 -5.94 13.82
N ALA A 152 -2.23 -6.56 14.64
CA ALA A 152 -2.10 -8.03 14.65
C ALA A 152 -3.41 -8.70 15.04
N THR A 153 -3.97 -8.32 16.20
CA THR A 153 -5.19 -8.91 16.76
C THR A 153 -6.17 -7.84 17.21
N LEU A 154 -7.48 -8.12 17.08
CA LEU A 154 -8.53 -7.17 17.43
C LEU A 154 -8.52 -6.72 18.90
N SER A 155 -8.12 -7.58 19.82
CA SER A 155 -8.10 -7.27 21.25
C SER A 155 -7.14 -6.12 21.60
N THR A 156 -6.10 -5.91 20.79
CA THR A 156 -5.09 -4.86 20.99
C THR A 156 -5.49 -3.49 20.41
N LEU A 157 -6.63 -3.41 19.71
CA LEU A 157 -7.10 -2.17 19.09
C LEU A 157 -7.25 -1.00 20.09
N PRO A 158 -7.90 -1.17 21.26
CA PRO A 158 -8.06 -0.05 22.20
C PRO A 158 -6.71 0.53 22.66
N ASP A 159 -5.72 -0.34 22.91
CA ASP A 159 -4.39 0.08 23.36
C ASP A 159 -3.62 0.78 22.25
N LEU A 160 -3.72 0.28 21.02
CA LEU A 160 -3.13 0.92 19.84
C LEU A 160 -3.69 2.35 19.66
N LEU A 161 -5.01 2.51 19.74
CA LEU A 161 -5.68 3.81 19.59
C LEU A 161 -5.26 4.79 20.69
N LYS A 162 -5.17 4.34 21.95
CA LYS A 162 -4.70 5.17 23.06
C LYS A 162 -3.26 5.63 22.87
N ARG A 163 -2.38 4.70 22.47
CA ARG A 163 -0.97 4.96 22.25
C ARG A 163 -0.77 5.98 21.12
N ASP A 164 -1.47 5.81 20.00
CA ASP A 164 -1.39 6.75 18.87
C ASP A 164 -2.02 8.12 19.18
N ALA A 165 -3.18 8.14 19.85
CA ALA A 165 -3.76 9.41 20.29
C ALA A 165 -2.85 10.17 21.27
N SER A 166 -2.22 9.45 22.20
CA SER A 166 -1.30 10.05 23.17
C SER A 166 -0.01 10.54 22.54
N SER A 167 0.54 9.84 21.54
CA SER A 167 1.76 10.27 20.85
C SER A 167 1.51 11.54 20.02
N ARG A 168 0.34 11.64 19.40
CA ARG A 168 -0.07 12.82 18.61
C ARG A 168 -0.41 14.01 19.49
N ALA A 169 -1.10 13.80 20.62
CA ALA A 169 -1.39 14.89 21.55
C ALA A 169 -0.12 15.50 22.18
N ARG A 170 0.96 14.72 22.33
CA ARG A 170 2.23 15.18 22.94
C ARG A 170 3.20 15.82 21.95
N SER A 171 3.01 15.64 20.65
CA SER A 171 3.89 16.23 19.64
C SER A 171 3.18 17.38 18.92
N PRO A 172 3.54 18.65 19.18
CA PRO A 172 3.22 19.68 18.21
C PRO A 172 3.82 19.24 16.86
N PRO A 173 3.18 19.52 15.72
CA PRO A 173 3.70 19.13 14.42
C PRO A 173 5.08 19.75 14.28
N LYS A 174 6.13 18.94 14.51
CA LYS A 174 7.50 19.34 14.19
C LYS A 174 7.45 19.65 12.72
N ALA A 175 7.69 20.92 12.35
CA ALA A 175 7.89 21.31 10.97
C ALA A 175 8.84 20.27 10.38
N ILE A 176 8.32 19.44 9.47
CA ILE A 176 9.05 18.32 8.92
C ILE A 176 10.33 18.92 8.34
N SER A 177 11.45 18.66 9.01
CA SER A 177 12.76 19.16 8.62
C SER A 177 13.09 18.49 7.29
N LYS A 178 12.67 19.12 6.20
CA LYS A 178 12.84 18.71 4.80
C LYS A 178 12.54 17.22 4.61
N LEU A 179 11.27 16.90 4.37
CA LEU A 179 10.86 15.56 3.94
C LEU A 179 11.84 15.08 2.85
N PRO A 180 12.46 13.88 2.98
CA PRO A 180 13.33 13.37 1.93
C PRO A 180 12.54 13.38 0.63
N ARG A 181 13.00 14.19 -0.34
CA ARG A 181 12.35 14.28 -1.65
C ARG A 181 12.30 12.86 -2.23
N SER A 182 11.20 12.46 -2.86
CA SER A 182 11.05 11.14 -3.50
C SER A 182 12.25 10.77 -4.38
N LEU A 183 12.83 11.77 -5.06
CA LEU A 183 14.07 11.63 -5.82
C LEU A 183 15.30 11.22 -5.00
N ASN A 184 15.42 11.66 -3.75
CA ASN A 184 16.51 11.23 -2.86
C ASN A 184 16.38 9.75 -2.49
N LEU A 185 15.16 9.24 -2.36
CA LEU A 185 14.92 7.81 -2.11
C LEU A 185 15.16 7.01 -3.39
N LEU A 186 14.69 7.49 -4.54
CA LEU A 186 14.97 6.87 -5.84
C LEU A 186 16.48 6.73 -6.07
N ARG A 187 17.28 7.69 -5.59
CA ARG A 187 18.74 7.62 -5.69
C ARG A 187 19.38 6.44 -4.94
N LEU A 188 18.66 5.85 -3.99
CA LEU A 188 19.11 4.68 -3.23
C LEU A 188 18.68 3.36 -3.89
N CYS A 189 17.83 3.38 -4.92
CA CYS A 189 17.37 2.20 -5.63
C CYS A 189 18.39 1.73 -6.69
N THR A 190 19.62 1.44 -6.26
CA THR A 190 20.74 1.00 -7.11
C THR A 190 21.72 0.16 -6.28
N ALA A 191 22.44 -0.78 -6.90
CA ALA A 191 23.15 -1.84 -6.18
C ALA A 191 24.28 -1.37 -5.25
N ASN A 192 24.90 -0.20 -5.53
CA ASN A 192 25.85 0.62 -4.74
C ASN A 192 26.91 1.18 -5.71
N PRO A 193 27.27 2.50 -5.70
CA PRO A 193 26.87 3.59 -4.80
C PRO A 193 25.52 4.25 -5.19
N PRO A 194 24.96 5.19 -4.37
CA PRO A 194 23.75 5.92 -4.73
C PRO A 194 23.84 6.59 -6.10
N MET A 195 22.81 6.44 -6.93
CA MET A 195 22.87 6.89 -8.31
C MET A 195 23.01 8.43 -8.40
N PRO A 196 23.65 8.94 -9.46
CA PRO A 196 23.70 10.37 -9.74
C PRO A 196 22.32 10.99 -9.83
N GLN A 197 22.21 12.26 -9.46
CA GLN A 197 20.94 12.99 -9.49
C GLN A 197 20.34 13.05 -10.91
N GLN A 198 21.19 13.15 -11.94
CA GLN A 198 20.75 13.15 -13.34
C GLN A 198 20.09 11.82 -13.73
N THR A 199 20.65 10.70 -13.27
CA THR A 199 20.09 9.35 -13.49
C THR A 199 18.72 9.22 -12.83
N ALA A 200 18.56 9.73 -11.61
CA ALA A 200 17.27 9.76 -10.93
C ALA A 200 16.21 10.61 -11.67
N TYR A 201 16.60 11.75 -12.26
CA TYR A 201 15.69 12.55 -13.09
C TYR A 201 15.26 11.81 -14.35
N MET A 202 16.20 11.20 -15.06
CA MET A 202 15.89 10.43 -16.26
C MET A 202 14.99 9.23 -15.95
N LEU A 203 15.19 8.57 -14.81
CA LEU A 203 14.30 7.52 -14.33
C LEU A 203 12.89 8.05 -14.05
N SER A 204 12.75 9.19 -13.36
CA SER A 204 11.43 9.77 -13.08
C SER A 204 10.70 10.23 -14.35
N ASP A 205 11.43 10.61 -15.40
CA ASP A 205 10.85 11.01 -16.68
C ASP A 205 10.42 9.80 -17.53
N LEU A 206 11.18 8.71 -17.48
CA LEU A 206 10.88 7.48 -18.24
C LEU A 206 9.81 6.62 -17.57
N PHE A 207 9.75 6.63 -16.24
CA PHE A 207 8.88 5.80 -15.42
C PHE A 207 8.00 6.69 -14.53
N PRO A 208 6.70 6.83 -14.85
CA PRO A 208 5.81 7.72 -14.10
C PRO A 208 5.50 7.21 -12.68
N ASN A 209 5.76 5.93 -12.40
CA ASN A 209 5.60 5.32 -11.08
C ASN A 209 6.69 4.24 -10.87
N LEU A 210 6.97 3.93 -9.60
CA LEU A 210 7.99 2.93 -9.21
C LEU A 210 7.61 1.51 -9.66
N ARG A 211 6.32 1.23 -9.77
CA ARG A 211 5.82 -0.08 -10.20
C ARG A 211 6.23 -0.40 -11.65
N ASP A 212 6.09 0.55 -12.56
CA ASP A 212 6.50 0.43 -13.95
C ASP A 212 8.01 0.22 -14.08
N LEU A 213 8.79 0.90 -13.24
CA LEU A 213 10.25 0.71 -13.15
C LEU A 213 10.58 -0.70 -12.67
N ALA A 214 10.00 -1.12 -11.54
CA ALA A 214 10.23 -2.44 -10.96
C ALA A 214 9.85 -3.55 -11.95
N MET A 215 8.67 -3.46 -12.57
CA MET A 215 8.23 -4.41 -13.60
C MET A 215 9.17 -4.41 -14.81
N ALA A 216 9.69 -3.26 -15.25
CA ALA A 216 10.62 -3.23 -16.36
C ALA A 216 11.93 -3.95 -16.00
N CYS A 217 12.47 -3.72 -14.79
CA CYS A 217 13.72 -4.34 -14.33
C CYS A 217 13.61 -5.86 -14.09
N THR A 218 12.49 -6.32 -13.52
CA THR A 218 12.29 -7.74 -13.19
C THR A 218 11.85 -8.59 -14.39
N ASN A 219 11.18 -7.99 -15.39
CA ASN A 219 10.77 -8.70 -16.61
C ASN A 219 11.88 -8.84 -17.66
N ILE A 220 13.12 -8.38 -17.39
CA ILE A 220 14.26 -8.66 -18.25
C ILE A 220 14.59 -10.14 -18.09
N SER A 221 13.95 -10.97 -18.91
CA SER A 221 14.24 -12.40 -19.01
C SER A 221 15.74 -12.58 -19.09
N SER A 222 16.31 -13.21 -18.07
CA SER A 222 17.62 -13.85 -18.09
C SER A 222 17.54 -15.08 -19.00
N ALA A 223 17.18 -14.88 -20.27
CA ALA A 223 17.70 -15.75 -21.29
C ALA A 223 19.17 -15.32 -21.45
N PRO A 224 20.15 -16.06 -20.89
CA PRO A 224 21.51 -15.89 -21.35
C PRO A 224 21.43 -16.04 -22.87
N GLY A 225 22.06 -15.13 -23.61
CA GLY A 225 22.35 -15.39 -25.01
C GLY A 225 23.06 -16.73 -25.04
N SER A 226 22.30 -17.79 -25.37
CA SER A 226 22.80 -19.14 -25.40
C SER A 226 24.00 -19.11 -26.32
N SER A 227 25.16 -19.45 -25.77
CA SER A 227 26.40 -19.67 -26.50
C SER A 227 26.32 -20.90 -27.41
N SER A 228 25.13 -21.48 -27.60
CA SER A 228 24.86 -22.46 -28.64
C SER A 228 24.76 -21.79 -30.01
N PRO A 229 25.53 -22.26 -31.01
CA PRO A 229 25.42 -21.82 -32.41
C PRO A 229 23.98 -21.85 -32.96
N SER A 230 23.13 -22.72 -32.43
CA SER A 230 21.74 -22.89 -32.86
C SER A 230 20.81 -21.72 -32.50
N ALA A 231 21.10 -20.98 -31.41
CA ALA A 231 20.26 -19.84 -30.98
C ALA A 231 20.51 -18.58 -31.83
N ARG A 232 21.74 -18.41 -32.36
CA ARG A 232 22.08 -17.31 -33.27
C ARG A 232 21.39 -17.45 -34.64
N ALA A 233 21.19 -18.68 -35.11
CA ALA A 233 20.47 -18.93 -36.35
C ALA A 233 18.98 -18.55 -36.27
N ALA A 234 18.34 -18.78 -35.11
CA ALA A 234 16.93 -18.41 -34.91
C ALA A 234 16.72 -16.88 -34.81
N ALA A 235 17.66 -16.15 -34.20
CA ALA A 235 17.59 -14.69 -34.12
C ALA A 235 17.81 -14.00 -35.48
N SER A 236 18.58 -14.63 -36.39
CA SER A 236 18.85 -14.08 -37.72
C SER A 236 17.70 -14.24 -38.72
N LEU A 237 16.71 -15.09 -38.42
CA LEU A 237 15.56 -15.32 -39.31
C LEU A 237 14.35 -14.41 -39.02
N LEU A 238 14.38 -13.63 -37.94
CA LEU A 238 13.30 -12.68 -37.62
C LEU A 238 13.59 -11.23 -38.09
N SER A 239 14.69 -11.02 -38.82
CA SER A 239 15.00 -9.75 -39.46
C SER A 239 14.75 -9.83 -40.96
N SER A 240 13.48 -10.01 -41.34
CA SER A 240 12.86 -9.58 -42.61
C SER A 240 11.55 -10.34 -42.82
N GLN A 241 10.43 -9.79 -42.38
CA GLN A 241 9.17 -9.82 -43.15
C GLN A 241 8.10 -8.98 -42.44
N ASP A 242 7.76 -7.87 -43.08
CA ASP A 242 6.44 -7.24 -42.98
C ASP A 242 5.38 -8.28 -43.34
N THR A 243 4.40 -8.50 -42.46
CA THR A 243 3.07 -9.02 -42.85
C THR A 243 2.05 -8.60 -41.79
N GLU A 244 1.18 -7.69 -42.19
CA GLU A 244 -0.08 -7.40 -41.49
C GLU A 244 -1.00 -8.63 -41.48
N MET A 245 -1.56 -8.98 -40.32
CA MET A 245 -3.01 -9.18 -40.09
C MET A 245 -3.31 -10.01 -38.82
N PHE A 246 -4.19 -9.42 -38.01
CA PHE A 246 -5.18 -10.03 -37.11
C PHE A 246 -4.75 -11.05 -36.02
N GLY A 247 -4.78 -10.55 -34.79
CA GLY A 247 -4.91 -11.34 -33.55
C GLY A 247 -5.13 -10.42 -32.34
N MET A 248 -6.37 -9.94 -32.15
CA MET A 248 -6.74 -9.18 -30.96
C MET A 248 -6.65 -10.06 -29.71
N SER A 249 -5.78 -9.71 -28.75
CA SER A 249 -6.14 -9.32 -27.37
C SER A 249 -4.96 -9.47 -26.39
N THR A 250 -4.73 -8.42 -25.58
CA THR A 250 -3.94 -8.38 -24.32
C THR A 250 -2.40 -8.51 -24.35
N GLN A 251 -1.69 -7.77 -25.22
CA GLN A 251 -0.21 -7.65 -25.11
C GLN A 251 0.36 -6.22 -25.29
N ALA A 252 -0.44 -5.18 -25.06
CA ALA A 252 0.02 -3.80 -25.32
C ALA A 252 0.95 -3.19 -24.23
N SER A 253 1.14 -3.83 -23.06
CA SER A 253 1.93 -3.22 -21.97
C SER A 253 3.37 -3.75 -21.84
N TYR A 254 3.70 -4.91 -22.43
CA TYR A 254 5.00 -5.57 -22.23
C TYR A 254 6.11 -5.03 -23.14
N ALA A 255 5.78 -4.52 -24.34
CA ALA A 255 6.77 -3.95 -25.25
C ALA A 255 7.35 -2.59 -24.76
N GLY A 256 6.64 -1.89 -23.88
CA GLY A 256 7.04 -0.56 -23.40
C GLY A 256 8.20 -0.58 -22.40
N GLY A 257 8.24 -1.58 -21.50
CA GLY A 257 9.25 -1.63 -20.42
C GLY A 257 10.67 -1.82 -20.93
N TYR A 258 10.88 -2.76 -21.86
CA TYR A 258 12.18 -3.01 -22.47
C TYR A 258 12.68 -1.81 -23.29
N GLY A 259 11.79 -1.16 -24.04
CA GLY A 259 12.12 0.05 -24.80
C GLY A 259 12.56 1.21 -23.89
N LYS A 260 11.91 1.39 -22.73
CA LYS A 260 12.28 2.40 -21.73
C LYS A 260 13.64 2.10 -21.10
N LEU A 261 13.94 0.84 -20.79
CA LEU A 261 15.25 0.45 -20.26
C LEU A 261 16.37 0.58 -21.29
N LYS A 262 16.11 0.26 -22.56
CA LYS A 262 17.06 0.51 -23.64
C LYS A 262 17.37 2.01 -23.76
N ARG A 263 16.33 2.86 -23.72
CA ARG A 263 16.49 4.32 -23.73
C ARG A 263 17.25 4.82 -22.50
N LEU A 264 17.02 4.25 -21.32
CA LEU A 264 17.79 4.56 -20.12
C LEU A 264 19.27 4.23 -20.35
N ARG A 265 19.59 3.02 -20.83
CA ARG A 265 20.94 2.57 -21.17
C ARG A 265 21.65 3.54 -22.12
N ASP A 266 20.96 3.99 -23.16
CA ASP A 266 21.51 4.93 -24.15
C ASP A 266 21.83 6.31 -23.53
N LEU A 267 21.12 6.70 -22.45
CA LEU A 267 21.26 8.00 -21.80
C LEU A 267 22.26 8.02 -20.63
N VAL A 268 22.29 6.98 -19.78
CA VAL A 268 23.14 6.92 -18.57
C VAL A 268 24.38 6.04 -18.73
N GLY A 269 24.45 5.27 -19.82
CA GLY A 269 25.46 4.25 -20.05
C GLY A 269 25.06 2.87 -19.51
N GLU A 270 25.77 1.85 -19.99
CA GLU A 270 25.46 0.45 -19.69
C GLU A 270 25.63 0.11 -18.21
N GLN A 271 26.72 0.54 -17.57
CA GLN A 271 27.00 0.21 -16.17
C GLN A 271 25.92 0.74 -15.22
N GLN A 272 25.56 2.03 -15.32
CA GLN A 272 24.55 2.61 -14.43
C GLN A 272 23.16 2.00 -14.65
N CYS A 273 22.84 1.64 -15.90
CA CYS A 273 21.59 0.94 -16.19
C CYS A 273 21.58 -0.47 -15.56
N MET A 274 22.71 -1.17 -15.59
CA MET A 274 22.86 -2.49 -14.95
C MET A 274 22.75 -2.37 -13.43
N ASP A 275 23.44 -1.43 -12.79
CA ASP A 275 23.39 -1.25 -11.33
C ASP A 275 21.96 -1.00 -10.81
N VAL A 276 21.12 -0.32 -11.60
CA VAL A 276 19.69 -0.13 -11.31
C VAL A 276 18.93 -1.44 -11.48
N VAL A 277 19.11 -2.13 -12.60
CA VAL A 277 18.43 -3.41 -12.87
C VAL A 277 18.78 -4.46 -11.81
N ASP A 278 20.04 -4.54 -11.43
CA ASP A 278 20.57 -5.52 -10.47
C ASP A 278 19.99 -5.27 -9.07
N PHE A 279 19.87 -4.02 -8.62
CA PHE A 279 19.17 -3.68 -7.37
C PHE A 279 17.76 -4.27 -7.32
N TRP A 280 16.97 -4.06 -8.37
CA TRP A 280 15.59 -4.55 -8.44
C TRP A 280 15.49 -6.06 -8.66
N ARG A 281 16.58 -6.73 -9.06
CA ARG A 281 16.64 -8.18 -9.28
C ARG A 281 17.13 -8.93 -8.04
N GLU A 282 18.21 -8.46 -7.42
CA GLU A 282 18.87 -9.12 -6.29
C GLU A 282 18.11 -8.95 -4.97
N GLU A 283 17.44 -7.81 -4.74
CA GLU A 283 16.59 -7.64 -3.54
C GLU A 283 15.36 -8.55 -3.52
N TRP A 284 14.94 -9.11 -4.66
CA TRP A 284 13.85 -10.09 -4.71
C TRP A 284 14.29 -11.52 -4.38
N THR A 285 15.59 -11.79 -4.26
CA THR A 285 16.17 -13.13 -4.02
C THR A 285 16.82 -13.30 -2.64
N ALA A 286 16.66 -12.33 -1.74
CA ALA A 286 17.10 -12.51 -0.36
C ALA A 286 16.06 -13.36 0.41
N ASP A 287 16.37 -14.66 0.54
CA ASP A 287 15.68 -15.65 1.39
C ASP A 287 15.66 -15.27 2.89
#